data_AF-A0A4Q4CKN3-F1
#
_entry.id   AF-A0A4Q4CKN3-F1
#
_cell.length_a   1.000
_cell.length_b   1.000
_cell.length_c   1.000
_cell.angle_alpha   90.00
_cell.angle_beta   90.00
_cell.angle_gamma   90.00
#
_symmetry.space_group_name_H-M   'P 1'
#
loop_
_entity.id
_entity.type
_entity.pdbx_description
1 polymer ?
#
loop_
_entity_poly.entity_id
_entity_poly.type
_entity_poly.pdbx_seq_one_letter_code
_entity_poly.pdbx_strand_id
1 'polypeptide(L)'
;MLDLRAHFSTSLGADPARLHFTAHSHHPWPEVSRAAHLAAWEDAASLLSGKWQGVLGPHWQAAQRHVAGHLRLPDPATLVFAPNTQEFVVRLLSCLPTHRRPGSAGMRVPASRPSSSSR
;
A
#
# COMPACT_ATOMS: atom_id res chain seq x y z
N MET A 1 16.45 -6.43 -20.22
CA MET A 1 16.30 -5.50 -19.08
C MET A 1 14.91 -4.90 -19.17
N LEU A 2 14.18 -4.78 -18.06
CA LEU A 2 12.83 -4.20 -18.06
C LEU A 2 12.96 -2.68 -18.23
N ASP A 3 12.53 -2.12 -19.36
CA ASP A 3 12.44 -0.66 -19.54
C ASP A 3 11.06 -0.19 -19.07
N LEU A 4 11.04 0.53 -17.95
CA LEU A 4 9.81 1.05 -17.35
C LEU A 4 9.63 2.56 -17.59
N ARG A 5 10.54 3.22 -18.30
CA ARG A 5 10.57 4.69 -18.39
C ARG A 5 9.27 5.26 -18.94
N ALA A 6 8.72 4.63 -19.97
CA ALA A 6 7.47 5.05 -20.61
C ALA A 6 6.28 5.02 -19.64
N HIS A 7 6.30 4.16 -18.61
CA HIS A 7 5.22 4.09 -17.61
C HIS A 7 5.24 5.24 -16.61
N PHE A 8 6.23 6.15 -16.65
CA PHE A 8 6.32 7.32 -15.78
C PHE A 8 6.46 8.62 -16.58
N SER A 9 6.05 8.61 -17.85
CA SER A 9 6.30 9.70 -18.79
C SER A 9 5.77 11.06 -18.33
N THR A 10 4.60 11.10 -17.66
CA THR A 10 4.03 12.36 -17.16
C THR A 10 4.93 12.97 -16.09
N SER A 11 5.41 12.16 -15.15
CA SER A 11 6.28 12.66 -14.07
C SER A 11 7.66 13.05 -14.59
N LEU A 12 8.24 12.25 -15.51
CA LEU A 12 9.55 12.53 -16.10
C LEU A 12 9.53 13.71 -17.09
N GLY A 13 8.38 13.95 -17.74
CA GLY A 13 8.18 15.04 -18.68
C GLY A 13 7.78 16.37 -18.04
N ALA A 14 7.31 16.37 -16.79
CA ALA A 14 6.87 17.58 -16.09
C ALA A 14 8.00 18.60 -15.86
N ASP A 15 9.23 18.12 -15.68
CA ASP A 15 10.44 18.94 -15.55
C ASP A 15 11.66 18.13 -16.04
N PRO A 16 11.96 18.14 -17.35
CA PRO A 16 12.99 17.27 -17.94
C PRO A 16 14.42 17.53 -17.43
N ALA A 17 14.67 18.71 -16.84
CA ALA A 17 15.96 19.07 -16.26
C ALA A 17 16.12 18.55 -14.82
N ARG A 18 15.03 18.14 -14.17
CA ARG A 18 15.03 17.67 -12.78
C ARG A 18 15.56 16.26 -12.67
N LEU A 19 16.62 16.12 -11.87
CA LEU A 19 17.08 14.81 -11.43
C LEU A 19 16.37 14.43 -10.11
N HIS A 20 15.59 13.36 -10.16
CA HIS A 20 14.75 12.94 -9.03
C HIS A 20 15.35 11.73 -8.30
N PHE A 21 15.91 11.96 -7.11
CA PHE A 21 16.60 10.94 -6.30
C PHE A 21 15.88 10.58 -4.99
N THR A 22 14.55 10.73 -4.94
CA THR A 22 13.74 10.48 -3.72
C THR A 22 12.90 9.20 -3.85
N ALA A 23 13.57 8.08 -4.15
CA ALA A 23 12.92 6.80 -4.43
C ALA A 23 12.08 6.25 -3.26
N HIS A 24 12.34 6.66 -2.03
CA HIS A 24 11.73 6.09 -0.81
C HIS A 24 10.55 6.90 -0.25
N SER A 25 10.33 8.13 -0.70
CA SER A 25 9.32 9.04 -0.11
C SER A 25 8.42 9.70 -1.15
N HIS A 26 8.99 10.09 -2.28
CA HIS A 26 8.28 10.83 -3.32
C HIS A 26 8.46 10.16 -4.67
N HIS A 27 8.31 8.84 -4.72
CA HIS A 27 8.44 8.09 -5.97
C HIS A 27 7.42 8.57 -7.01
N PRO A 28 7.80 8.73 -8.29
CA PRO A 28 6.87 9.04 -9.37
C PRO A 28 5.71 8.05 -9.43
N TRP A 29 4.53 8.56 -9.77
CA TRP A 29 3.35 7.72 -9.96
C TRP A 29 3.33 7.18 -11.40
N PRO A 30 3.09 5.88 -11.62
CA PRO A 30 3.03 5.33 -12.97
C PRO A 30 1.74 5.76 -13.67
N GLU A 31 1.75 5.89 -15.00
CA GLU A 31 0.61 6.32 -15.81
C GLU A 31 -0.66 5.51 -15.54
N VAL A 32 -0.50 4.20 -15.30
CA VAL A 32 -1.63 3.30 -14.97
C VAL A 32 -2.38 3.72 -13.71
N SER A 33 -1.69 4.34 -12.74
CA SER A 33 -2.32 4.81 -11.50
C SER A 33 -3.23 6.02 -11.73
N ARG A 34 -2.88 6.90 -12.69
CA ARG A 34 -3.72 8.03 -13.09
C ARG A 34 -4.99 7.52 -13.77
N ALA A 35 -4.84 6.60 -14.73
CA ALA A 35 -6.00 5.98 -15.40
C ALA A 35 -6.93 5.29 -14.39
N ALA A 36 -6.36 4.54 -13.44
CA ALA A 36 -7.12 3.86 -12.40
C ALA A 36 -7.84 4.86 -11.45
N HIS A 37 -7.21 5.98 -11.08
CA HIS A 37 -7.86 7.00 -10.24
C HIS A 37 -9.06 7.64 -10.93
N LEU A 38 -8.93 7.97 -12.22
CA LEU A 38 -10.03 8.54 -13.00
C LEU A 38 -11.19 7.55 -13.12
N ALA A 39 -10.90 6.29 -13.46
CA ALA A 39 -11.92 5.24 -13.51
C ALA A 39 -12.61 5.03 -12.16
N ALA A 40 -11.85 4.95 -11.06
CA ALA A 40 -12.42 4.81 -9.72
C ALA A 40 -13.31 6.00 -9.32
N TRP A 41 -12.97 7.22 -9.76
CA TRP A 41 -13.79 8.40 -9.53
C TRP A 41 -15.09 8.34 -10.32
N GLU A 42 -15.04 7.95 -11.60
CA GLU A 42 -16.21 7.78 -12.47
C GLU A 42 -17.14 6.67 -11.95
N ASP A 43 -16.59 5.53 -11.52
CA ASP A 43 -17.32 4.43 -10.88
C ASP A 43 -18.00 4.91 -9.59
N ALA A 44 -17.29 5.72 -8.78
CA ALA A 44 -17.85 6.23 -7.54
C ALA A 44 -19.01 7.21 -7.76
N ALA A 45 -18.92 8.03 -8.81
CA ALA A 45 -19.96 8.98 -9.19
C ALA A 45 -21.18 8.29 -9.81
N SER A 46 -20.97 7.30 -10.67
CA SER A 46 -22.04 6.59 -11.38
C SER A 46 -22.78 5.57 -10.51
N LEU A 47 -22.04 4.79 -9.70
CA LEU A 47 -22.62 3.69 -8.92
C LEU A 47 -23.07 4.12 -7.51
N LEU A 48 -22.66 5.31 -7.04
CA LEU A 48 -22.99 5.84 -5.71
C LEU A 48 -22.73 4.82 -4.58
N SER A 49 -23.77 4.32 -3.90
CA SER A 49 -23.64 3.29 -2.85
C SER A 49 -23.35 1.90 -3.42
N GLY A 50 -23.74 1.63 -4.67
CA GLY A 50 -23.54 0.35 -5.35
C GLY A 50 -22.06 0.05 -5.65
N LYS A 51 -21.19 1.06 -5.68
CA LYS A 51 -19.74 0.90 -5.94
C LYS A 51 -19.07 -0.10 -5.01
N TRP A 52 -19.57 -0.22 -3.77
CA TRP A 52 -18.97 -1.11 -2.77
C TRP A 52 -19.04 -2.58 -3.14
N GLN A 53 -20.05 -3.00 -3.91
CA GLN A 53 -20.12 -4.37 -4.42
C GLN A 53 -18.96 -4.69 -5.37
N GLY A 54 -18.58 -3.73 -6.22
CA GLY A 54 -17.40 -3.85 -7.09
C GLY A 54 -16.09 -3.75 -6.30
N VAL A 55 -15.96 -2.70 -5.48
CA VAL A 55 -14.73 -2.41 -4.72
C VAL A 55 -14.37 -3.55 -3.77
N LEU A 56 -15.31 -3.98 -2.92
CA LEU A 56 -15.09 -5.03 -1.91
C LEU A 56 -15.26 -6.46 -2.47
N GLY A 57 -15.75 -6.59 -3.71
CA GLY A 57 -15.86 -7.85 -4.41
C GLY A 57 -14.69 -8.08 -5.37
N PRO A 58 -14.92 -8.02 -6.70
CA PRO A 58 -13.93 -8.43 -7.70
C PRO A 58 -12.62 -7.62 -7.65
N HIS A 59 -12.67 -6.31 -7.39
CA HIS A 59 -11.45 -5.49 -7.34
C HIS A 59 -10.56 -5.85 -6.15
N TRP A 60 -11.15 -5.99 -4.96
CA TRP A 60 -10.43 -6.41 -3.75
C TRP A 60 -9.76 -7.77 -3.95
N GLN A 61 -10.50 -8.76 -4.44
CA GLN A 61 -9.99 -10.12 -4.64
C GLN A 61 -8.89 -10.18 -5.70
N ALA A 62 -9.02 -9.39 -6.78
CA ALA A 62 -7.98 -9.29 -7.80
C ALA A 62 -6.69 -8.68 -7.24
N ALA A 63 -6.80 -7.62 -6.43
CA ALA A 63 -5.67 -7.02 -5.76
C ALA A 63 -4.99 -7.99 -4.79
N GLN A 64 -5.76 -8.72 -3.97
CA GLN A 64 -5.23 -9.76 -3.07
C GLN A 64 -4.44 -10.82 -3.86
N ARG A 65 -5.01 -11.37 -4.94
CA ARG A 65 -4.31 -12.36 -5.79
C ARG A 65 -3.01 -11.81 -6.37
N HIS A 66 -3.02 -10.57 -6.85
CA HIS A 66 -1.84 -9.95 -7.44
C HIS A 66 -0.72 -9.79 -6.40
N VAL A 67 -1.04 -9.24 -5.23
CA VAL A 67 -0.06 -9.05 -4.14
C VAL A 67 0.43 -10.39 -3.60
N ALA A 68 -0.46 -11.35 -3.41
CA ALA A 68 -0.09 -12.71 -2.97
C ALA A 68 0.86 -13.38 -3.95
N GLY A 69 0.64 -13.23 -5.27
CA GLY A 69 1.54 -13.74 -6.30
C GLY A 69 2.94 -13.14 -6.23
N HIS A 70 3.05 -11.81 -6.05
CA HIS A 70 4.35 -11.14 -5.88
C HIS A 70 5.09 -11.56 -4.60
N LEU A 71 4.35 -11.72 -3.51
CA LEU A 71 4.89 -12.14 -2.22
C LEU A 71 5.04 -13.66 -2.09
N ARG A 72 4.58 -14.43 -3.09
CA ARG A 72 4.53 -15.91 -3.11
C ARG A 72 3.81 -16.49 -1.88
N LEU A 73 2.71 -15.86 -1.47
CA LEU A 73 1.88 -16.34 -0.38
C LEU A 73 1.00 -17.50 -0.86
N PRO A 74 0.77 -18.52 0.00
CA PRO A 74 -0.01 -19.70 -0.38
C PRO A 74 -1.51 -19.40 -0.53
N ASP A 75 -2.01 -18.35 0.12
CA ASP A 75 -3.42 -17.98 0.10
C ASP A 75 -3.62 -16.46 0.07
N PRO A 76 -4.24 -15.90 -0.99
CA PRO A 76 -4.53 -14.47 -1.09
C PRO A 76 -5.53 -13.95 -0.04
N ALA A 77 -6.36 -14.82 0.54
CA ALA A 77 -7.32 -14.42 1.58
C ALA A 77 -6.64 -13.98 2.89
N THR A 78 -5.34 -14.28 3.06
CA THR A 78 -4.54 -13.81 4.19
C THR A 78 -4.14 -12.33 4.10
N LEU A 79 -4.38 -11.66 2.97
CA LEU A 79 -4.07 -10.25 2.77
C LEU A 79 -5.25 -9.35 3.09
N VAL A 80 -4.98 -8.22 3.75
CA VAL A 80 -5.94 -7.14 3.98
C VAL A 80 -5.26 -5.82 3.63
N PHE A 81 -6.03 -4.87 3.09
CA PHE A 81 -5.55 -3.54 2.74
C PHE A 81 -6.00 -2.50 3.76
N ALA A 82 -5.14 -1.51 3.97
CA ALA A 82 -5.44 -0.30 4.73
C ALA A 82 -4.97 0.93 3.93
N PRO A 83 -5.52 2.12 4.20
CA PRO A 83 -5.16 3.34 3.46
C PRO A 83 -3.68 3.71 3.57
N ASN A 84 -3.01 3.33 4.67
CA ASN A 84 -1.58 3.53 4.88
C ASN A 84 -1.07 2.66 6.04
N THR A 85 0.25 2.62 6.23
CA THR A 85 0.93 1.83 7.28
C THR A 85 0.53 2.25 8.69
N GLN A 86 0.38 3.55 8.96
CA GLN A 86 0.00 4.05 10.28
C GLN A 86 -1.37 3.49 10.69
N GLU A 87 -2.35 3.61 9.80
CA GLU A 87 -3.71 3.13 9.99
C GLU A 87 -3.74 1.60 10.18
N PHE A 88 -2.96 0.87 9.38
CA PHE A 88 -2.83 -0.58 9.50
C PHE A 88 -2.31 -1.01 10.87
N VAL A 89 -1.21 -0.39 11.33
CA VAL A 89 -0.59 -0.71 12.62
C VAL A 89 -1.55 -0.38 13.77
N VAL A 90 -2.24 0.77 13.71
CA VAL A 90 -3.23 1.13 14.73
C VAL A 90 -4.36 0.10 14.80
N ARG A 91 -4.92 -0.32 13.66
CA ARG A 91 -5.95 -1.38 13.63
C ARG A 91 -5.44 -2.68 14.21
N LEU A 92 -4.25 -3.13 13.80
CA LEU A 92 -3.66 -4.37 14.30
C LEU A 92 -3.46 -4.33 15.82
N LEU A 93 -2.93 -3.23 16.35
CA LEU A 93 -2.71 -3.05 17.78
C LEU A 93 -4.03 -2.96 18.56
N SER A 94 -5.09 -2.41 17.96
CA SER A 94 -6.41 -2.34 18.60
C SER A 94 -7.07 -3.71 18.82
N CYS A 95 -6.63 -4.74 18.07
CA CYS A 95 -7.09 -6.11 18.26
C CYS A 95 -6.40 -6.82 19.45
N LEU A 96 -5.34 -6.23 20.02
CA LEU A 96 -4.64 -6.82 21.15
C LEU A 96 -5.41 -6.60 22.47
N PRO A 97 -5.32 -7.53 23.44
CA PRO A 97 -6.01 -7.39 24.72
C PRO A 97 -5.58 -6.12 25.47
N THR A 98 -6.52 -5.21 25.71
CA THR A 98 -6.29 -3.92 26.39
C THR A 98 -6.05 -4.04 27.90
N HIS A 99 -6.38 -5.18 28.50
CA HIS A 99 -6.24 -5.45 29.94
C HIS A 99 -4.84 -5.91 30.35
N ARG A 100 -3.93 -6.17 29.40
CA ARG A 100 -2.53 -6.50 29.70
C ARG A 100 -1.71 -5.24 29.54
N ARG A 101 -1.08 -4.77 30.63
CA ARG A 101 -0.10 -3.69 30.53
C ARG A 101 1.06 -4.19 29.66
N PRO A 102 1.57 -3.38 28.71
CA PRO A 102 2.85 -3.67 28.08
C PRO A 102 3.91 -3.83 29.17
N GLY A 103 4.37 -5.07 29.41
CA GLY A 103 5.33 -5.42 30.47
C GLY A 103 4.80 -6.26 31.64
N SER A 104 3.48 -6.42 31.83
CA SER A 104 2.95 -7.35 32.84
C SER A 104 2.86 -8.75 32.24
N ALA A 105 3.94 -9.54 32.41
CA ALA A 105 4.09 -10.95 32.05
C ALA A 105 3.93 -11.30 30.55
N GLY A 106 5.07 -11.35 29.84
CA GLY A 106 5.27 -12.26 28.68
C GLY A 106 5.23 -11.65 27.28
N MET A 107 4.56 -10.52 27.04
CA MET A 107 4.54 -9.90 25.71
C MET A 107 5.74 -8.97 25.52
N ARG A 108 6.85 -9.50 24.99
CA ARG A 108 7.95 -8.68 24.49
C ARG A 108 7.56 -8.21 23.09
N VAL A 109 7.49 -6.89 22.88
CA VAL A 109 7.47 -6.29 21.55
C VAL A 109 8.92 -6.05 21.16
N PRO A 110 9.55 -6.91 20.33
CA PRO A 110 10.88 -6.62 19.83
C PRO A 110 10.81 -5.39 18.93
N ALA A 111 11.24 -4.25 19.44
CA ALA A 111 11.49 -3.06 18.63
C ALA A 111 12.89 -3.20 18.01
N SER A 112 12.98 -3.24 16.69
CA SER A 112 14.27 -3.10 16.01
C SER A 112 14.78 -1.68 16.23
N ARG A 113 15.83 -1.51 17.04
CA ARG A 113 16.59 -0.24 17.03
C ARG A 113 17.24 -0.10 15.66
N PRO A 114 17.17 1.05 14.98
CA PRO A 114 18.00 1.27 13.80
C PRO A 114 19.47 1.08 14.23
N SER A 115 20.22 0.28 13.48
CA SER A 115 21.64 0.08 13.75
C SER A 115 22.34 1.43 13.60
N SER A 116 22.81 2.01 14.70
CA SER A 116 23.75 3.12 14.64
C SER A 116 25.08 2.57 14.11
N SER A 117 25.26 2.52 12.80
CA SER A 117 26.59 2.42 12.23
C SER A 117 27.24 3.79 12.40
N SER A 118 28.01 3.96 13.47
CA SER A 118 29.03 5.00 13.54
C SER A 118 30.01 4.74 12.38
N ARG A 119 30.03 5.63 11.40
CA ARG A 119 31.23 5.86 10.60
C ARG A 119 31.98 7.02 11.23
#